data_AF-A0A3A0G4A8-F1
#
_entry.id   AF-A0A3A0G4A8-F1
#
_cell.length_a   1.000
_cell.length_b   1.000
_cell.length_c   1.000
_cell.angle_alpha   90.00
_cell.angle_beta   90.00
_cell.angle_gamma   90.00
#
_symmetry.space_group_name_H-M   'P 1'
#
loop_
_entity.id
_entity.type
_entity.pdbx_description
1 polymer ?
#
loop_
_entity_poly.entity_id
_entity_poly.type
_entity_poly.pdbx_seq_one_letter_code
_entity_poly.pdbx_strand_id
1 'polypeptide(L)'
;MESYLVRVLAKKRGIRGIACLTTGVVEEVAQRLDASPAARAALGYGLTAAALLGALLKVQQHVAVKFEGDGPLGKMIVESDNYGHLRGYVAQPSIALAPPFTANDVAAIVGQHGTLTVVKDLKVKDLYRSVVPLQTGRPDTDLTY
;
A
#
# COMPACT_ATOMS: atom_id res chain seq x y z
N MET A 1 -8.36 12.82 -12.66
CA MET A 1 -8.10 13.63 -11.45
C MET A 1 -6.63 13.47 -11.11
N GLU A 2 -5.91 14.56 -10.91
CA GLU A 2 -4.48 14.51 -10.61
C GLU A 2 -4.25 13.92 -9.20
N SER A 3 -3.25 13.05 -9.09
CA SER A 3 -2.82 12.49 -7.81
C SER A 3 -1.74 13.37 -7.21
N TYR A 4 -1.82 13.62 -5.90
CA TYR A 4 -0.89 14.53 -5.22
C TYR A 4 -0.69 14.11 -3.76
N LEU A 5 0.38 14.64 -3.15
CA LEU A 5 0.72 14.41 -1.75
C LEU A 5 1.06 15.74 -1.06
N VAL A 6 0.54 15.93 0.15
CA VAL A 6 0.80 17.10 0.99
C VAL A 6 1.49 16.68 2.28
N ARG A 7 2.43 17.53 2.72
CA ARG A 7 3.14 17.37 4.00
C ARG A 7 2.82 18.56 4.88
N VAL A 8 2.44 18.29 6.13
CA VAL A 8 2.04 19.30 7.12
C VAL A 8 2.92 19.18 8.36
N LEU A 9 3.34 20.32 8.90
CA LEU A 9 4.15 20.39 10.12
C LEU A 9 3.50 21.32 11.14
N ALA A 10 2.98 20.77 12.23
CA ALA A 10 2.51 21.55 13.36
C ALA A 10 3.66 21.77 14.36
N LYS A 11 4.57 22.69 14.01
CA LYS A 11 5.85 22.93 14.72
C LYS A 11 5.71 23.04 16.24
N LYS A 12 4.72 23.81 16.73
CA LYS A 12 4.50 24.03 18.17
C LYS A 12 4.16 22.75 18.95
N ARG A 13 3.52 21.77 18.31
CA ARG A 13 3.12 20.50 18.92
C ARG A 13 4.05 19.34 18.57
N GLY A 14 5.05 19.56 17.72
CA GLY A 14 5.97 18.50 17.27
C GLY A 14 5.33 17.45 16.36
N ILE A 15 4.21 17.76 15.70
CA ILE A 15 3.47 16.78 14.87
C ILE A 15 3.81 16.97 13.39
N ARG A 16 4.00 15.86 12.69
CA ARG A 16 4.08 15.78 11.23
C ARG A 16 2.87 15.01 10.69
N GLY A 17 2.19 15.58 9.71
CA GLY A 17 1.12 14.92 8.96
C GLY A 17 1.50 14.75 7.50
N ILE A 18 1.03 13.67 6.88
CA ILE A 18 1.14 13.42 5.45
C ILE A 18 -0.23 12.95 4.98
N ALA A 19 -0.71 13.49 3.87
CA ALA A 19 -1.93 13.04 3.22
C ALA A 19 -1.71 12.99 1.71
N CYS A 20 -2.40 12.09 1.03
CA CYS A 20 -2.30 11.97 -0.43
C CYS A 20 -3.63 11.56 -1.04
N LEU A 21 -3.81 11.96 -2.29
CA LEU A 21 -4.87 11.50 -3.17
C LEU A 21 -4.23 10.66 -4.27
N THR A 22 -4.56 9.38 -4.33
CA THR A 22 -3.92 8.38 -5.22
C THR A 22 -4.87 7.82 -6.28
N THR A 23 -6.09 8.34 -6.39
CA THR A 23 -7.16 7.80 -7.25
C THR A 23 -6.71 7.56 -8.69
N GLY A 24 -5.98 8.52 -9.28
CA GLY A 24 -5.50 8.40 -10.67
C GLY A 24 -4.48 7.28 -10.84
N VAL A 25 -3.51 7.19 -9.92
CA VAL A 25 -2.47 6.15 -9.96
C VAL A 25 -3.07 4.76 -9.72
N VAL A 26 -4.01 4.64 -8.78
CA VAL A 26 -4.70 3.37 -8.50
C VAL A 26 -5.46 2.88 -9.72
N GLU A 27 -6.18 3.78 -10.39
CA GLU A 27 -6.91 3.45 -11.62
C GLU A 27 -5.94 3.02 -12.74
N GLU A 28 -4.83 3.73 -12.93
CA GLU A 28 -3.82 3.38 -13.93
C GLU A 28 -3.20 2.00 -13.67
N VAL A 29 -2.79 1.71 -12.42
CA VAL A 29 -2.23 0.40 -12.06
C VAL A 29 -3.26 -0.70 -12.23
N ALA A 30 -4.51 -0.48 -11.81
CA ALA A 30 -5.57 -1.46 -11.94
C ALA A 30 -5.90 -1.76 -13.40
N GLN A 31 -5.93 -0.75 -14.27
CA GLN A 31 -6.13 -0.93 -15.72
C GLN A 31 -4.99 -1.76 -16.34
N ARG A 32 -3.74 -1.48 -15.98
CA ARG A 32 -2.57 -2.23 -16.47
C ARG A 32 -2.58 -3.70 -16.05
N LEU A 33 -3.24 -4.03 -14.94
CA LEU A 33 -3.34 -5.40 -14.40
C LEU A 33 -4.65 -6.10 -14.78
N ASP A 34 -5.55 -5.46 -15.55
CA ASP A 34 -6.93 -5.91 -15.75
C ASP A 34 -7.63 -6.30 -14.44
N ALA A 35 -7.41 -5.48 -13.41
CA ALA A 35 -7.85 -5.78 -12.05
C ALA A 35 -9.37 -5.55 -11.91
N SER A 36 -10.03 -6.55 -11.34
CA SER A 36 -11.44 -6.47 -10.96
C SER A 36 -11.67 -5.34 -9.95
N PRO A 37 -12.90 -4.83 -9.79
CA PRO A 37 -13.20 -3.77 -8.83
C PRO A 37 -12.75 -4.09 -7.40
N ALA A 38 -12.81 -5.37 -7.02
CA ALA A 38 -12.38 -5.86 -5.71
C ALA A 38 -10.85 -5.81 -5.53
N ALA A 39 -10.09 -6.29 -6.53
CA ALA A 39 -8.63 -6.20 -6.52
C ALA A 39 -8.14 -4.74 -6.57
N ARG A 40 -8.86 -3.88 -7.31
CA ARG A 40 -8.62 -2.43 -7.35
C ARG A 40 -8.80 -1.76 -5.99
N ALA A 41 -9.80 -2.18 -5.21
CA ALA A 41 -9.99 -1.69 -3.84
C ALA A 41 -8.76 -2.01 -2.98
N ALA A 42 -8.28 -3.26 -3.00
CA ALA A 42 -7.08 -3.66 -2.27
C ALA A 42 -5.81 -2.89 -2.73
N LEU A 43 -5.61 -2.75 -4.05
CA LEU A 43 -4.54 -1.92 -4.63
C LEU A 43 -4.63 -0.47 -4.15
N GLY A 44 -5.83 0.08 -3.99
CA GLY A 44 -6.07 1.41 -3.43
C GLY A 44 -5.45 1.58 -2.05
N TYR A 45 -5.68 0.62 -1.14
CA TYR A 45 -5.05 0.62 0.18
C TYR A 45 -3.52 0.50 0.08
N GLY A 46 -3.03 -0.47 -0.70
CA GLY A 46 -1.60 -0.73 -0.83
C GLY A 46 -0.82 0.45 -1.43
N LEU A 47 -1.24 0.98 -2.57
CA LEU A 47 -0.55 2.08 -3.25
C LEU A 47 -0.57 3.37 -2.41
N THR A 48 -1.67 3.61 -1.69
CA THR A 48 -1.75 4.75 -0.76
C THR A 48 -0.79 4.58 0.41
N ALA A 49 -0.70 3.38 0.98
CA ALA A 49 0.29 3.06 2.01
C ALA A 49 1.73 3.27 1.51
N ALA A 50 2.05 2.78 0.32
CA ALA A 50 3.36 2.96 -0.29
C ALA A 50 3.66 4.45 -0.50
N ALA A 51 2.70 5.26 -0.97
CA ALA A 51 2.85 6.70 -1.15
C ALA A 51 3.19 7.41 0.17
N LEU A 52 2.45 7.09 1.24
CA LEU A 52 2.66 7.67 2.57
C LEU A 52 4.02 7.28 3.15
N LEU A 53 4.42 6.01 3.04
CA LEU A 53 5.72 5.54 3.52
C LEU A 53 6.89 6.09 2.69
N GLY A 54 6.72 6.15 1.36
CA GLY A 54 7.70 6.74 0.44
C GLY A 54 7.95 8.21 0.73
N ALA A 55 6.93 8.95 1.16
CA ALA A 55 7.05 10.35 1.54
C ALA A 55 7.87 10.59 2.84
N LEU A 56 8.18 9.54 3.59
CA LEU A 56 9.06 9.61 4.77
C LEU A 56 10.55 9.37 4.42
N LEU A 57 10.82 8.93 3.18
CA LEU A 57 12.17 8.58 2.73
C LEU A 57 13.01 9.82 2.39
N LYS A 58 14.34 9.64 2.42
CA LYS A 58 15.30 10.62 1.87
C LYS A 58 15.46 10.42 0.36
N VAL A 59 16.13 11.38 -0.28
CA VAL A 59 16.45 11.34 -1.71
C VAL A 59 17.11 10.02 -2.11
N GLN A 60 16.67 9.46 -3.23
CA GLN A 60 17.08 8.18 -3.83
C GLN A 60 16.74 6.92 -3.01
N GLN A 61 16.00 7.02 -1.91
CA GLN A 61 15.57 5.83 -1.15
C GLN A 61 14.26 5.26 -1.69
N HIS A 62 14.06 3.97 -1.46
CA HIS A 62 12.87 3.22 -1.90
C HIS A 62 12.26 2.41 -0.76
N VAL A 63 10.94 2.21 -0.83
CA VAL A 63 10.20 1.30 0.05
C VAL A 63 9.38 0.32 -0.78
N ALA A 64 9.40 -0.94 -0.37
CA ALA A 64 8.50 -1.98 -0.85
C ALA A 64 7.68 -2.51 0.32
N VAL A 65 6.38 -2.64 0.12
CA VAL A 65 5.44 -3.22 1.07
C VAL A 65 4.80 -4.43 0.41
N LYS A 66 4.85 -5.57 1.09
CA LYS A 66 4.23 -6.81 0.66
C LYS A 66 3.21 -7.26 1.70
N PHE A 67 1.96 -7.39 1.27
CA PHE A 67 0.91 -8.10 1.97
C PHE A 67 0.80 -9.49 1.33
N GLU A 68 0.93 -10.54 2.13
CA GLU A 68 0.82 -11.92 1.66
C GLU A 68 -0.08 -12.65 2.64
N GLY A 69 -1.33 -12.88 2.24
CA GLY A 69 -2.34 -13.52 3.05
C GLY A 69 -2.94 -14.74 2.34
N ASP A 70 -3.81 -15.42 3.08
CA ASP A 70 -4.54 -16.61 2.65
C ASP A 70 -5.85 -16.29 1.91
N GLY A 71 -6.15 -15.01 1.69
CA GLY A 71 -7.31 -14.56 0.94
C GLY A 71 -7.15 -14.72 -0.58
N PRO A 72 -8.24 -14.52 -1.36
CA PRO A 72 -8.25 -14.71 -2.80
C PRO A 72 -7.28 -13.80 -3.57
N LEU A 73 -6.80 -12.69 -2.98
CA LEU A 73 -5.76 -11.84 -3.59
C LEU A 73 -4.39 -12.52 -3.64
N GLY A 74 -4.14 -13.45 -2.71
CA GLY A 74 -2.84 -14.07 -2.46
C GLY A 74 -1.81 -13.07 -1.95
N LYS A 75 -1.04 -12.49 -2.87
CA LYS A 75 -0.01 -11.48 -2.54
C LYS A 75 -0.29 -10.16 -3.23
N MET A 76 -0.05 -9.08 -2.52
CA MET A 76 -0.01 -7.70 -3.03
C MET A 76 1.35 -7.11 -2.71
N ILE A 77 2.04 -6.60 -3.73
CA ILE A 77 3.32 -5.90 -3.60
C ILE A 77 3.14 -4.50 -4.15
N VAL A 78 3.52 -3.50 -3.36
CA VAL A 78 3.43 -2.09 -3.71
C VAL A 78 4.72 -1.39 -3.32
N GLU A 79 5.18 -0.49 -4.18
CA GLU A 79 6.44 0.20 -3.97
C GLU A 79 6.31 1.69 -4.23
N SER A 80 7.13 2.45 -3.53
CA SER A 80 7.26 3.90 -3.70
C SER A 80 8.70 4.33 -3.55
N ASP A 81 9.10 5.35 -4.29
CA ASP A 81 10.33 6.09 -4.04
C ASP A 81 10.06 7.44 -3.35
N ASN A 82 11.13 8.16 -2.99
CA ASN A 82 10.99 9.46 -2.36
C ASN A 82 10.41 10.57 -3.27
N TYR A 83 10.34 10.32 -4.58
CA TYR A 83 9.81 11.25 -5.59
C TYR A 83 8.31 11.06 -5.81
N GLY A 84 7.72 10.02 -5.19
CA GLY A 84 6.30 9.72 -5.30
C GLY A 84 5.95 8.85 -6.51
N HIS A 85 6.95 8.24 -7.17
CA HIS A 85 6.67 7.23 -8.19
C HIS A 85 6.17 5.96 -7.51
N LEU A 86 5.07 5.42 -8.03
CA LEU A 86 4.37 4.29 -7.45
C LEU A 86 4.28 3.16 -8.46
N ARG A 87 4.39 1.92 -7.97
CA ARG A 87 4.04 0.72 -8.72
C ARG A 87 3.39 -0.31 -7.80
N GLY A 88 2.53 -1.14 -8.36
CA GLY A 88 1.81 -2.16 -7.62
C GLY A 88 1.55 -3.40 -8.46
N TYR A 89 1.42 -4.52 -7.77
CA TYR A 89 1.10 -5.82 -8.35
C TYR A 89 0.27 -6.62 -7.36
N VAL A 90 -0.70 -7.38 -7.86
CA VAL A 90 -1.47 -8.39 -7.10
C VAL A 90 -1.37 -9.73 -7.82
N ALA A 91 -1.30 -10.84 -7.09
CA ALA A 91 -1.20 -12.16 -7.70
C ALA A 91 -2.49 -12.57 -8.41
N GLN A 92 -3.64 -12.27 -7.83
CA GLN A 92 -4.94 -12.55 -8.44
C GLN A 92 -5.70 -11.25 -8.71
N PRO A 93 -5.63 -10.70 -9.94
CA PRO A 93 -6.37 -9.50 -10.31
C PRO A 93 -7.87 -9.76 -10.52
N SER A 94 -8.27 -10.99 -10.83
CA SER A 94 -9.65 -11.34 -11.20
C SER A 94 -10.43 -11.92 -10.02
N ILE A 95 -10.89 -11.07 -9.11
CA ILE A 95 -11.69 -11.47 -7.93
C ILE A 95 -13.16 -11.13 -8.16
N ALA A 96 -14.03 -12.13 -8.08
CA ALA A 96 -15.47 -12.00 -8.27
C ALA A 96 -16.15 -11.53 -6.96
N LEU A 97 -16.15 -10.22 -6.74
CA LEU A 97 -16.93 -9.56 -5.68
C LEU A 97 -17.50 -8.25 -6.23
N ALA A 98 -18.80 -8.02 -6.05
CA ALA A 98 -19.49 -6.84 -6.57
C ALA A 98 -19.42 -5.67 -5.58
N PRO A 99 -19.28 -4.42 -6.06
CA PRO A 99 -19.35 -3.23 -5.22
C PRO A 99 -20.79 -2.97 -4.70
N PRO A 100 -20.97 -2.19 -3.62
CA PRO A 100 -19.93 -1.46 -2.87
C PRO A 100 -19.10 -2.37 -1.94
N PHE A 101 -17.88 -1.95 -1.64
CA PHE A 101 -16.97 -2.67 -0.75
C PHE A 101 -16.82 -1.94 0.59
N THR A 102 -16.85 -2.71 1.66
CA THR A 102 -16.46 -2.27 2.99
C THR A 102 -14.96 -2.56 3.23
N ALA A 103 -14.39 -1.99 4.28
CA ALA A 103 -13.03 -2.33 4.68
C ALA A 103 -12.88 -3.82 5.07
N ASN A 104 -13.96 -4.45 5.56
CA ASN A 104 -13.97 -5.88 5.90
C ASN A 104 -13.96 -6.77 4.65
N ASP A 105 -14.57 -6.32 3.55
CA ASP A 105 -14.49 -7.03 2.27
C ASP A 105 -13.05 -7.04 1.75
N VAL A 106 -12.33 -5.91 1.88
CA VAL A 106 -10.90 -5.85 1.55
C VAL A 106 -10.08 -6.77 2.46
N ALA A 107 -10.42 -6.82 3.75
CA ALA A 107 -9.79 -7.74 4.69
C ALA A 107 -9.95 -9.21 4.27
N ALA A 108 -11.17 -9.59 3.87
CA ALA A 108 -11.47 -10.95 3.40
C ALA A 108 -10.74 -11.26 2.08
N ILE A 109 -10.56 -10.27 1.20
CA ILE A 109 -9.82 -10.40 -0.06
C ILE A 109 -8.32 -10.64 0.19
N VAL A 110 -7.72 -9.90 1.13
CA VAL A 110 -6.29 -10.04 1.48
C VAL A 110 -6.04 -11.31 2.29
N GLY A 111 -6.94 -11.66 3.20
CA GLY A 111 -6.77 -12.75 4.17
C GLY A 111 -6.23 -12.27 5.51
N GLN A 112 -6.57 -12.99 6.58
CA GLN A 112 -6.17 -12.65 7.95
C GLN A 112 -4.96 -13.45 8.41
N HIS A 113 -4.65 -14.57 7.75
CA HIS A 113 -3.47 -15.37 8.06
C HIS A 113 -2.41 -15.12 7.02
N GLY A 114 -1.28 -14.56 7.45
CA GLY A 114 -0.26 -14.14 6.51
C GLY A 114 0.76 -13.22 7.14
N THR A 115 1.52 -12.53 6.29
CA THR A 115 2.56 -11.60 6.71
C THR A 115 2.45 -10.27 5.98
N LEU A 116 2.76 -9.21 6.73
CA LEU A 116 3.11 -7.90 6.21
C LEU A 116 4.63 -7.76 6.27
N THR A 117 5.25 -7.56 5.11
CA THR A 117 6.69 -7.30 4.99
C THR A 117 6.93 -5.88 4.47
N VAL A 118 7.77 -5.12 5.15
CA VAL A 118 8.24 -3.81 4.69
C VAL A 118 9.74 -3.87 4.48
N VAL A 119 10.20 -3.56 3.27
CA VAL A 119 11.61 -3.48 2.89
C VAL A 119 11.95 -2.05 2.51
N LYS A 120 13.06 -1.52 3.01
CA LYS A 120 13.56 -0.18 2.64
C LYS A 120 14.98 -0.30 2.11
N ASP A 121 15.19 0.21 0.89
CA ASP A 121 16.52 0.53 0.39
C ASP A 121 16.87 1.95 0.87
N LEU A 122 17.71 2.00 1.90
CA LEU A 122 18.14 3.26 2.53
C LEU A 122 19.46 3.80 1.98
N LYS A 123 20.00 3.21 0.90
CA LYS A 123 21.36 3.47 0.38
C LYS A 123 22.47 3.22 1.40
N VAL A 124 22.25 2.19 2.22
CA VAL A 124 23.25 1.61 3.11
C VAL A 124 23.59 0.20 2.60
N LYS A 125 24.59 -0.45 3.21
CA LYS A 125 25.11 -1.74 2.74
C LYS A 125 24.03 -2.81 2.58
N ASP A 126 23.13 -2.91 3.55
CA ASP A 126 22.10 -3.95 3.62
C ASP A 126 20.69 -3.33 3.61
N LEU A 127 19.73 -4.03 2.99
CA LEU A 127 18.34 -3.61 3.00
C LEU A 127 17.76 -3.73 4.41
N TYR A 128 17.02 -2.71 4.84
CA TYR A 128 16.24 -2.81 6.07
C TYR A 128 14.96 -3.60 5.79
N ARG A 129 14.67 -4.63 6.59
CA ARG A 129 13.50 -5.50 6.43
C ARG A 129 12.79 -5.70 7.76
N SER A 130 11.48 -5.55 7.75
CA SER A 130 10.58 -5.90 8.87
C SER A 130 9.49 -6.83 8.36
N VAL A 131 9.17 -7.86 9.14
CA VAL A 131 8.11 -8.84 8.84
C VAL A 131 7.28 -9.00 10.10
N VAL A 132 5.96 -8.83 9.98
CA VAL A 132 5.00 -9.04 11.07
C VAL A 132 3.84 -9.89 10.55
N PRO A 133 3.18 -10.70 11.40
CA PRO A 133 1.95 -11.38 11.02
C PRO A 133 0.83 -10.35 10.77
N LEU A 134 -0.02 -10.61 9.77
CA LEU A 134 -1.27 -9.87 9.59
C LEU A 134 -2.14 -10.05 10.85
N GLN A 135 -2.71 -8.97 11.36
CA GLN A 135 -3.60 -9.02 12.53
C GLN A 135 -5.07 -9.05 12.10
N THR A 136 -5.37 -8.32 11.03
CA THR A 136 -6.75 -8.04 10.60
C THR A 136 -6.99 -8.34 9.13
N GLY A 137 -5.94 -8.45 8.32
CA GLY A 137 -6.04 -8.52 6.85
C GLY A 137 -6.37 -7.16 6.22
N ARG A 138 -6.62 -6.13 7.03
CA ARG A 138 -6.88 -4.77 6.59
C ARG A 138 -5.55 -4.01 6.50
N PRO A 139 -5.13 -3.58 5.29
CA PRO A 139 -3.84 -2.94 5.14
C PRO A 139 -3.66 -1.67 5.97
N ASP A 140 -4.73 -0.89 6.16
CA ASP A 140 -4.69 0.36 6.91
C ASP A 140 -4.46 0.13 8.41
N THR A 141 -5.10 -0.87 9.01
CA THR A 141 -4.90 -1.21 10.42
C THR A 141 -3.63 -2.01 10.66
N ASP A 142 -3.30 -2.96 9.78
CA ASP A 142 -2.09 -3.80 9.91
C ASP A 142 -0.79 -2.97 9.78
N LEU A 143 -0.82 -1.83 9.07
CA LEU A 143 0.32 -0.91 8.99
C LEU A 143 0.52 -0.03 10.23
N THR A 144 -0.52 0.12 11.05
CA THR A 144 -0.47 0.98 12.25
C THR A 144 -0.07 0.23 13.52
N TYR A 145 -0.08 -1.10 13.49
CA TYR A 145 0.31 -1.97 14.59
C TYR A 145 1.83 -2.12 14.67
#